data_AF-A0ABD5S536-F1
#
_entry.id   AF-A0ABD5S536-F1
#
_cell.length_a   1.000
_cell.length_b   1.000
_cell.length_c   1.000
_cell.angle_alpha   90.00
_cell.angle_beta   90.00
_cell.angle_gamma   90.00
#
_symmetry.space_group_name_H-M   'P 1'
#
loop_
_entity.id
_entity.type
_entity.pdbx_description
1 polymer ?
#
loop_
_entity_poly.entity_id
_entity_poly.type
_entity_poly.pdbx_seq_one_letter_code
_entity_poly.pdbx_strand_id
1 'polypeptide(L)'
;MFDSAPWESADQRTWNEGSTEREATTVDDADLPGFELVPALRFSFAFLLGVFFFLVPITWEGQLTVPFDVAASWVTATFPRAVGAVGLAVVTAGGLL
;
A
#
# COMPACT_ATOMS: atom_id res chain seq x y z
N MET A 1 12.24 -43.17 -23.31
CA MET A 1 13.10 -42.80 -22.16
C MET A 1 13.14 -41.29 -22.16
N PHE A 2 12.14 -40.69 -21.51
CA PHE A 2 11.92 -39.24 -21.54
C PHE A 2 12.58 -38.65 -20.29
N ASP A 3 13.43 -37.64 -20.49
CA ASP A 3 14.11 -36.91 -19.42
C ASP A 3 13.08 -36.30 -18.46
N SER A 4 13.26 -36.57 -17.17
CA SER A 4 12.25 -36.31 -16.14
C SER A 4 12.23 -34.88 -15.57
N ALA A 5 13.00 -33.94 -16.11
CA ALA A 5 12.99 -32.55 -15.64
C ALA A 5 13.50 -31.52 -16.68
N PRO A 6 12.75 -31.24 -17.76
CA PRO A 6 13.11 -30.21 -18.75
C PRO A 6 13.15 -28.77 -18.19
N TRP A 7 12.80 -28.56 -16.92
CA TRP A 7 12.70 -27.26 -16.26
C TRP A 7 13.87 -26.96 -15.29
N GLU A 8 14.83 -27.86 -15.14
CA GLU A 8 16.01 -27.66 -14.29
C GLU A 8 17.11 -26.96 -15.09
N SER A 9 17.24 -25.65 -14.93
CA SER A 9 18.30 -24.86 -15.57
C SER A 9 19.56 -24.82 -14.70
N ALA A 10 20.73 -24.67 -15.33
CA ALA A 10 22.04 -24.65 -14.65
C ALA A 10 22.19 -23.54 -13.58
N ASP A 11 21.29 -22.56 -13.60
CA ASP A 11 21.20 -21.45 -12.64
C ASP A 11 20.37 -21.79 -11.39
N GLN A 12 19.65 -22.92 -11.36
CA GLN A 12 19.03 -23.50 -10.16
C GLN A 12 20.04 -24.26 -9.30
N ARG A 13 21.31 -23.86 -9.35
CA ARG A 13 22.35 -24.40 -8.48
C ARG A 13 22.12 -23.84 -7.07
N THR A 14 21.21 -24.47 -6.33
CA THR A 14 21.11 -24.27 -4.90
C THR A 14 22.47 -24.63 -4.29
N TRP A 15 23.08 -23.65 -3.64
CA TRP A 15 24.38 -23.76 -3.01
C TRP A 15 24.30 -24.81 -1.89
N ASN A 16 24.61 -26.07 -2.21
CA ASN A 16 24.83 -27.12 -1.21
C ASN A 16 26.31 -27.10 -0.83
N GLU A 17 26.68 -26.12 -0.01
CA GLU A 17 27.90 -26.21 0.77
C GLU A 17 27.74 -27.38 1.75
N GLY A 18 28.69 -28.31 1.68
CA GLY A 18 28.68 -29.53 2.46
C GLY A 18 28.51 -29.26 3.96
N SER A 19 27.65 -30.09 4.57
CA SER A 19 27.78 -30.59 5.95
C SER A 19 28.45 -29.66 6.96
N THR A 20 27.91 -28.46 7.14
CA THR A 20 27.95 -27.82 8.46
C THR A 20 26.52 -27.91 8.95
N GLU A 21 26.33 -28.73 9.98
CA GLU A 21 25.09 -28.92 10.73
C GLU A 21 24.34 -27.60 10.78
N ARG A 22 23.24 -27.50 10.02
CA ARG A 22 22.37 -26.33 10.04
C ARG A 22 21.74 -26.36 11.42
N GLU A 23 22.36 -25.67 12.37
CA GLU A 23 21.83 -25.44 13.70
C GLU A 23 20.36 -25.08 13.51
N ALA A 24 19.48 -25.88 14.11
CA ALA A 24 18.06 -25.76 13.88
C ALA A 24 17.60 -24.42 14.46
N THR A 25 17.70 -23.35 13.66
CA THR A 25 17.19 -22.03 14.01
C THR A 25 15.69 -22.18 14.19
N THR A 26 15.27 -22.21 15.45
CA THR A 26 13.87 -22.20 15.85
C THR A 26 13.33 -20.79 15.64
N VAL A 27 12.00 -20.64 15.58
CA VAL A 27 11.36 -19.33 15.47
C VAL A 27 11.76 -18.41 16.65
N ASP A 28 12.14 -19.01 17.79
CA ASP A 28 12.60 -18.34 18.99
C ASP A 28 14.05 -17.82 18.88
N ASP A 29 14.83 -18.29 17.91
CA ASP A 29 16.20 -17.82 17.63
C ASP A 29 16.24 -16.61 16.68
N ALA A 30 15.09 -16.24 16.10
CA ALA A 30 14.97 -15.02 15.32
C ALA A 30 14.86 -13.83 16.28
N ASP A 31 15.84 -12.94 16.24
CA ASP A 31 15.80 -11.64 16.94
C ASP A 31 14.72 -10.77 16.25
N LEU A 32 13.47 -10.97 16.67
CA LEU A 32 12.34 -10.21 16.18
C LEU A 32 12.44 -8.81 16.79
N PRO A 33 12.51 -7.74 15.97
CA PRO A 33 12.51 -6.40 16.51
C PRO A 33 11.25 -6.24 17.38
N GLY A 34 11.46 -5.85 18.63
CA GLY A 34 10.39 -5.63 19.58
C GLY A 34 9.39 -4.60 19.06
N PHE A 35 8.21 -4.55 19.67
CA PHE A 35 7.19 -3.59 19.26
C PHE A 35 7.68 -2.15 19.44
N GLU A 36 7.87 -1.44 18.33
CA GLU A 36 8.21 -0.03 18.35
C GLU A 36 6.95 0.84 18.44
N LEU A 37 6.75 1.48 19.59
CA LEU A 37 5.57 2.29 19.87
C LEU A 37 5.43 3.49 18.93
N VAL A 38 6.54 4.13 18.53
CA VAL A 38 6.51 5.35 17.71
C VAL A 38 6.03 5.08 16.28
N PRO A 39 6.57 4.10 15.53
CA PRO A 39 6.00 3.69 14.25
C PRO A 39 4.53 3.27 14.35
N ALA A 40 4.16 2.53 15.39
CA ALA A 40 2.78 2.10 15.60
C ALA A 40 1.83 3.30 15.77
N LEU A 41 2.18 4.27 16.61
CA LEU A 41 1.38 5.48 16.81
C LEU A 41 1.24 6.31 15.53
N ARG A 42 2.31 6.45 14.74
CA ARG A 42 2.26 7.16 13.45
C ARG A 42 1.32 6.46 12.48
N PHE A 43 1.42 5.14 12.39
CA PHE A 43 0.54 4.32 11.57
C PHE A 43 -0.92 4.46 12.03
N SER A 44 -1.19 4.28 13.32
CA SER A 44 -2.54 4.41 13.88
C SER A 44 -3.12 5.80 13.65
N PHE A 45 -2.34 6.86 13.84
CA PHE A 45 -2.81 8.22 13.59
C PHE A 45 -3.15 8.45 12.11
N ALA A 46 -2.26 8.10 11.19
CA ALA A 46 -2.51 8.25 9.75
C ALA A 46 -3.70 7.40 9.30
N PHE A 47 -3.81 6.18 9.81
CA PHE A 47 -4.92 5.27 9.55
C PHE A 47 -6.25 5.84 10.04
N LEU A 48 -6.32 6.28 11.30
CA LEU A 48 -7.53 6.86 11.88
C LEU A 48 -7.94 8.15 11.16
N LEU A 49 -6.97 8.98 10.77
CA LEU A 49 -7.24 10.17 9.98
C LEU A 49 -7.87 9.80 8.63
N GLY A 50 -7.32 8.79 7.95
CA GLY A 50 -7.90 8.28 6.71
C GLY A 50 -9.32 7.73 6.92
N VAL A 51 -9.52 6.88 7.94
CA VAL A 51 -10.84 6.34 8.28
C VAL A 51 -11.84 7.46 8.57
N PHE A 52 -11.47 8.44 9.38
CA PHE A 52 -12.32 9.58 9.68
C PHE A 52 -12.68 10.35 8.42
N PHE A 53 -11.69 10.65 7.57
CA PHE A 53 -11.89 11.54 6.44
C PHE A 53 -12.67 10.88 5.28
N PHE A 54 -12.54 9.56 5.10
CA PHE A 54 -13.13 8.83 3.97
C PHE A 54 -14.32 7.92 4.32
N LEU A 55 -14.44 7.45 5.57
CA LEU A 55 -15.46 6.46 5.94
C LEU A 55 -16.51 7.01 6.92
N VAL A 56 -16.16 7.95 7.79
CA VAL A 56 -17.10 8.43 8.81
C VAL A 56 -18.10 9.39 8.17
N PRO A 57 -19.41 9.05 8.14
CA PRO A 57 -20.40 9.91 7.53
C PRO A 57 -20.70 11.12 8.42
N ILE A 58 -20.87 12.27 7.80
CA ILE A 58 -21.27 13.54 8.39
C ILE A 58 -22.48 14.10 7.63
N THR A 59 -23.34 14.82 8.34
CA THR A 59 -24.43 15.57 7.71
C THR A 59 -23.94 16.95 7.33
N TRP A 60 -23.96 17.27 6.04
CA TRP A 60 -23.58 18.57 5.49
C TRP A 60 -24.64 19.06 4.52
N GLU A 61 -25.14 20.29 4.70
CA GLU A 61 -26.19 20.88 3.83
C GLU A 61 -27.46 20.01 3.66
N GLY A 62 -27.79 19.19 4.67
CA GLY A 62 -28.95 18.30 4.63
C GLY A 62 -28.70 16.97 3.90
N GLN A 63 -27.50 16.74 3.38
CA GLN A 63 -27.07 15.49 2.78
C GLN A 63 -26.12 14.72 3.71
N LEU A 64 -26.23 13.39 3.73
CA LEU A 64 -25.24 12.52 4.37
C LEU A 64 -24.07 12.34 3.40
N THR A 65 -22.87 12.77 3.80
CA THR A 65 -21.64 12.66 3.01
C THR A 65 -20.45 12.37 3.91
N VAL A 66 -19.21 12.42 3.40
CA VAL A 66 -17.97 12.24 4.15
C VAL A 66 -17.14 13.53 4.17
N PRO A 67 -16.27 13.76 5.17
CA PRO A 67 -15.47 14.99 5.26
C PRO A 67 -14.65 15.31 4.00
N PHE A 68 -14.11 14.28 3.33
CA PHE A 68 -13.39 14.45 2.07
C PHE A 68 -14.23 15.14 0.99
N ASP A 69 -15.50 14.78 0.86
CA ASP A 69 -16.38 15.31 -0.17
C ASP A 69 -16.65 16.81 0.03
N VAL A 70 -16.80 17.23 1.29
CA VAL A 70 -16.94 18.66 1.64
C VAL A 70 -15.69 19.44 1.25
N ALA A 71 -14.50 18.89 1.56
CA ALA A 71 -13.24 19.51 1.18
C ALA A 71 -13.06 19.58 -0.35
N ALA A 72 -13.39 18.50 -1.05
CA ALA A 72 -13.33 18.44 -2.51
C ALA A 72 -14.30 19.43 -3.16
N SER A 73 -15.51 19.55 -2.62
CA SER A 73 -16.51 20.53 -3.05
C SER A 73 -16.01 21.95 -2.87
N TRP A 74 -15.41 22.26 -1.72
CA TRP A 74 -14.82 23.57 -1.45
C TRP A 74 -13.65 23.91 -2.41
N VAL A 75 -12.76 22.94 -2.65
CA VAL A 75 -11.64 23.11 -3.60
C VAL A 75 -12.17 23.35 -5.02
N THR A 76 -13.16 22.57 -5.44
CA THR A 76 -13.74 22.67 -6.78
C THR A 76 -14.48 24.00 -6.97
N ALA A 77 -15.21 24.46 -5.95
CA ALA A 77 -15.86 25.76 -5.96
C ALA A 77 -14.86 26.92 -6.03
N THR A 78 -13.73 26.80 -5.33
CA THR A 78 -12.71 27.87 -5.25
C THR A 78 -11.83 27.91 -6.52
N PHE A 79 -11.47 26.77 -7.08
CA PHE A 79 -10.51 26.66 -8.19
C PHE A 79 -11.05 25.87 -9.40
N PRO A 80 -12.21 26.22 -9.95
CA PRO A 80 -12.90 25.39 -10.95
C PRO A 80 -12.06 25.17 -12.22
N ARG A 81 -11.33 26.20 -12.67
CA ARG A 81 -10.47 26.10 -13.87
C ARG A 81 -9.26 25.20 -13.65
N ALA A 82 -8.63 25.28 -12.47
CA ALA A 82 -7.46 24.47 -12.16
C ALA A 82 -7.84 23.00 -12.03
N VAL A 83 -8.94 22.70 -11.33
CA VAL A 83 -9.49 21.35 -11.22
C VAL A 83 -9.83 20.78 -12.60
N GLY A 84 -10.49 21.56 -13.47
CA GLY A 84 -10.78 21.15 -14.84
C GLY A 84 -9.52 20.87 -15.67
N ALA A 85 -8.50 21.71 -15.55
CA ALA A 85 -7.23 21.52 -16.26
C ALA A 85 -6.48 20.26 -15.78
N VAL A 86 -6.45 20.01 -14.47
CA VAL A 86 -5.86 18.78 -13.90
C VAL A 86 -6.64 17.56 -14.37
N GLY A 87 -7.97 17.61 -14.33
CA GLY A 87 -8.82 16.53 -14.83
C GLY A 87 -8.57 16.22 -16.30
N LEU A 88 -8.47 17.26 -17.15
CA LEU A 88 -8.13 17.10 -18.57
C LEU A 88 -6.75 16.44 -18.73
N ALA A 89 -5.74 16.89 -17.97
CA ALA A 89 -4.40 16.31 -18.02
C ALA A 89 -4.39 14.84 -17.62
N VAL A 90 -5.10 14.46 -16.56
CA VAL A 90 -5.22 13.07 -16.10
C VAL A 90 -5.89 12.20 -17.17
N VAL A 91 -7.01 12.65 -17.74
CA VAL A 91 -7.72 11.90 -18.80
C VAL A 91 -6.84 11.72 -20.02
N THR A 92 -6.15 12.79 -20.45
CA THR A 92 -5.27 12.74 -21.63
C THR A 92 -4.09 11.81 -21.39
N ALA A 93 -3.46 11.89 -20.20
CA ALA A 93 -2.36 11.01 -19.83
C ALA A 93 -2.81 9.54 -19.72
N GLY A 94 -3.97 9.28 -19.11
CA GLY A 94 -4.53 7.94 -18.99
C GLY A 94 -4.94 7.33 -20.34
N GLY A 95 -5.40 8.14 -21.29
CA GLY A 95 -5.71 7.68 -22.65
C GLY A 95 -4.49 7.45 -23.54
N LEU A 96 -3.30 7.90 -23.12
CA LEU A 96 -2.03 7.74 -23.84
C LEU A 96 -1.21 6.54 -23.35
N LEU A 97 -1.54 5.95 -22.20
CA LEU A 97 -0.91 4.77 -21.62
C LEU A 97 -1.64 3.48 -22.04
#